data_AF-A4P1A5-F1
#
_entry.id   AF-A4P1A5-F1
#
_cell.length_a   1.000
_cell.length_b   1.000
_cell.length_c   1.000
_cell.angle_alpha   90.00
_cell.angle_beta   90.00
_cell.angle_gamma   90.00
#
_symmetry.space_group_name_H-M   'P 1'
#
loop_
_entity.id
_entity.type
_entity.pdbx_description
1 polymer ?
#
loop_
_entity_poly.entity_id
_entity_poly.type
_entity_poly.pdbx_seq_one_letter_code
_entity_poly.pdbx_strand_id
1 'polypeptide(L)'
;MATEIVDKKKNTQEVIVEGKSKGLNTFLWVLAVIFFSAAAIGNIYFQQIYSLPIRVIGMAIALVIAFILAAITNQGTKARAFFNDSRTEARKVVWPTRAEARQTTLIVIGVTMIASLFFWAVDSIIVTVINFLTDLRF
;
A
#
# COMPACT_ATOMS: atom_id res chain seq x y z
N MET A 1 33.76 -27.93 19.06
CA MET A 1 33.43 -26.50 19.02
C MET A 1 32.98 -26.03 17.64
N ALA A 2 33.76 -26.20 16.55
CA ALA A 2 33.32 -25.84 15.19
C ALA A 2 32.19 -26.73 14.61
N THR A 3 32.02 -27.94 15.12
CA THR A 3 30.98 -28.88 14.68
C THR A 3 29.59 -28.57 15.26
N GLU A 4 29.50 -28.16 16.53
CA GLU A 4 28.22 -27.79 17.17
C GLU A 4 27.58 -26.52 16.58
N ILE A 5 28.38 -25.54 16.16
CA ILE A 5 27.87 -24.33 15.49
C ILE A 5 27.32 -24.63 14.09
N VAL A 6 27.85 -25.66 13.40
CA VAL A 6 27.33 -26.10 12.10
C VAL A 6 25.99 -26.84 12.29
N ASP A 7 25.89 -27.70 13.30
CA ASP A 7 24.64 -28.42 13.61
C ASP A 7 23.52 -27.49 14.09
N LYS A 8 23.83 -26.47 14.89
CA LYS A 8 22.85 -25.47 15.33
C LYS A 8 22.36 -24.57 14.19
N LYS A 9 23.24 -24.23 13.23
CA LYS A 9 22.87 -23.45 12.04
C LYS A 9 22.01 -24.27 11.07
N LYS A 10 22.26 -25.57 10.97
CA LYS A 10 21.43 -26.52 10.21
C LYS A 10 20.03 -26.71 10.82
N ASN A 11 19.92 -26.76 12.15
CA ASN A 11 18.63 -26.90 12.85
C ASN A 11 17.79 -25.61 12.82
N THR A 12 18.42 -24.43 12.76
CA THR A 12 17.71 -23.13 12.73
C THR A 12 17.27 -22.71 11.32
N GLN A 13 17.77 -23.34 10.25
CA GLN A 13 17.47 -22.96 8.86
C GLN A 13 16.35 -23.76 8.17
N GLU A 14 15.74 -24.75 8.82
CA GLU A 14 14.66 -25.55 8.21
C GLU A 14 13.43 -25.67 9.12
N VAL A 15 12.76 -24.55 9.37
CA VAL A 15 11.29 -24.60 9.42
C VAL A 15 10.80 -24.14 8.06
N ILE A 16 11.01 -24.99 7.06
CA ILE A 16 10.32 -24.87 5.79
C ILE A 16 8.85 -25.12 6.14
N VAL A 17 8.07 -24.05 6.30
CA VAL A 17 6.62 -24.15 6.21
C VAL A 17 6.37 -24.76 4.84
N GLU A 18 6.03 -26.05 4.81
CA GLU A 18 5.86 -26.83 3.60
C GLU A 18 4.75 -26.17 2.78
N GLY A 19 5.19 -25.29 1.88
CA GLY A 19 4.31 -24.43 1.11
C GLY A 19 3.46 -25.33 0.23
N LYS A 20 2.16 -25.06 0.21
CA LYS A 20 1.19 -25.73 -0.66
C LYS A 20 1.78 -25.96 -2.06
N SER A 21 1.62 -27.17 -2.60
CA SER A 21 2.28 -27.60 -3.84
C SER A 21 2.13 -26.56 -4.96
N LYS A 22 3.14 -26.43 -5.82
CA LYS A 22 3.18 -25.41 -6.89
C LYS A 22 1.88 -25.38 -7.70
N GLY A 23 1.35 -26.56 -8.05
CA GLY A 23 0.08 -26.68 -8.78
C GLY A 23 -1.13 -26.16 -7.99
N LEU A 24 -1.23 -26.50 -6.70
CA LEU A 24 -2.35 -26.07 -5.86
C LEU A 24 -2.28 -24.57 -5.53
N ASN A 25 -1.09 -23.99 -5.42
CA ASN A 25 -0.92 -22.55 -5.27
C ASN A 25 -1.31 -21.79 -6.55
N THR A 26 -0.90 -22.27 -7.73
CA THR A 26 -1.33 -21.69 -9.01
C THR A 26 -2.85 -21.78 -9.18
N PHE A 27 -3.45 -22.92 -8.82
CA PHE A 27 -4.91 -23.09 -8.86
C PHE A 27 -5.64 -22.07 -7.97
N LEU A 28 -5.18 -21.85 -6.73
CA LEU A 28 -5.76 -20.83 -5.86
C LEU A 28 -5.66 -19.42 -6.43
N TRP A 29 -4.53 -19.08 -7.08
CA TRP A 29 -4.35 -17.79 -7.74
C TRP A 29 -5.28 -17.61 -8.94
N VAL A 30 -5.43 -18.63 -9.77
CA VAL A 30 -6.38 -18.62 -10.89
C VAL A 30 -7.81 -18.43 -10.37
N LEU A 31 -8.19 -19.16 -9.31
CA LEU A 31 -9.52 -19.04 -8.71
C LEU A 31 -9.77 -17.65 -8.13
N ALA A 32 -8.77 -17.05 -7.45
CA ALA A 32 -8.87 -15.70 -6.93
C ALA A 32 -9.04 -14.64 -8.04
N VAL A 33 -8.29 -14.77 -9.14
CA VAL A 33 -8.41 -13.88 -10.31
C VAL A 33 -9.77 -14.01 -10.97
N ILE A 34 -10.31 -15.24 -11.07
CA ILE A 34 -11.66 -15.48 -11.61
C ILE A 34 -12.72 -14.77 -10.76
N PHE A 35 -12.69 -14.92 -9.43
CA PHE A 35 -13.65 -14.26 -8.54
C PHE A 35 -13.53 -12.73 -8.59
N PHE A 36 -12.31 -12.20 -8.67
CA PHE A 36 -12.08 -10.76 -8.78
C PHE A 36 -12.59 -10.20 -10.12
N SER A 37 -12.32 -10.90 -11.22
CA SER A 37 -12.80 -10.53 -12.56
C SER A 37 -14.33 -10.64 -12.65
N ALA A 38 -14.92 -11.68 -12.05
CA ALA A 38 -16.36 -11.84 -11.95
C ALA A 38 -17.01 -10.70 -11.13
N ALA A 39 -16.35 -10.20 -10.08
CA ALA A 39 -16.83 -9.03 -9.34
C ALA A 39 -16.86 -7.76 -10.23
N ALA A 40 -15.80 -7.54 -11.03
CA ALA A 40 -15.72 -6.40 -11.94
C ALA A 40 -16.73 -6.50 -13.09
N ILE A 41 -16.81 -7.65 -13.76
CA ILE A 41 -17.73 -7.90 -14.88
C ILE A 41 -19.18 -7.89 -14.38
N GLY A 42 -19.46 -8.53 -13.25
CA GLY A 42 -20.76 -8.51 -12.60
C GLY A 42 -21.20 -7.09 -12.29
N ASN A 43 -20.29 -6.24 -11.81
CA ASN A 43 -20.62 -4.84 -11.57
C ASN A 43 -21.05 -4.11 -12.85
N ILE A 44 -20.40 -4.35 -13.99
CA ILE A 44 -20.73 -3.70 -15.28
C ILE A 44 -22.05 -4.24 -15.84
N TYR A 45 -22.25 -5.57 -15.85
CA TYR A 45 -23.44 -6.18 -16.44
C TYR A 45 -24.72 -5.88 -15.66
N PHE A 46 -24.64 -5.85 -14.32
CA PHE A 46 -25.81 -5.58 -13.48
C PHE A 46 -26.16 -4.08 -13.37
N GLN A 47 -25.46 -3.18 -14.09
CA GLN A 47 -25.75 -1.74 -14.10
C GLN A 47 -27.18 -1.39 -14.52
N GLN A 48 -27.75 -2.15 -15.46
CA GLN A 48 -29.02 -1.79 -16.09
C GLN A 48 -30.25 -2.46 -15.44
N ILE A 49 -30.06 -3.49 -14.60
CA ILE A 49 -31.16 -4.35 -14.12
C ILE A 49 -31.43 -4.18 -12.61
N TYR A 50 -30.44 -3.78 -11.81
CA TYR A 50 -30.55 -3.76 -10.35
C TYR A 50 -30.23 -2.40 -9.70
N SER A 51 -30.89 -2.12 -8.57
CA SER A 51 -30.63 -0.95 -7.73
C SER A 51 -29.25 -0.99 -7.07
N LEU A 52 -28.69 0.20 -6.81
CA LEU A 52 -27.32 0.39 -6.28
C LEU A 52 -26.97 -0.50 -5.07
N PRO A 53 -27.83 -0.69 -4.04
CA PRO A 53 -27.45 -1.42 -2.83
C PRO A 53 -27.14 -2.91 -3.07
N ILE A 54 -27.93 -3.59 -3.91
CA ILE A 54 -27.78 -5.04 -4.12
C ILE A 54 -26.46 -5.37 -4.84
N ARG A 55 -26.02 -4.48 -5.73
CA ARG A 55 -24.78 -4.62 -6.52
C ARG A 55 -23.55 -4.45 -5.66
N VAL A 56 -23.56 -3.46 -4.77
CA VAL A 56 -22.47 -3.20 -3.83
C VAL A 56 -22.29 -4.40 -2.89
N ILE A 57 -23.38 -4.97 -2.40
CA ILE A 57 -23.33 -6.18 -1.55
C ILE A 57 -22.78 -7.38 -2.33
N GLY A 58 -23.27 -7.63 -3.55
CA GLY A 58 -22.77 -8.73 -4.39
C GLY A 58 -21.29 -8.60 -4.75
N MET A 59 -20.84 -7.39 -5.12
CA MET A 59 -19.44 -7.08 -5.37
C MET A 59 -18.59 -7.25 -4.11
N ALA A 60 -19.07 -6.77 -2.96
CA ALA A 60 -18.36 -6.91 -1.69
C ALA A 60 -18.17 -8.39 -1.32
N ILE A 61 -19.19 -9.23 -1.46
CA ILE A 61 -19.10 -10.67 -1.19
C ILE A 61 -18.09 -11.34 -2.13
N ALA A 62 -18.16 -11.06 -3.44
CA ALA A 62 -17.23 -11.63 -4.42
C ALA A 62 -15.78 -11.22 -4.15
N LEU A 63 -15.55 -9.95 -3.77
CA LEU A 63 -14.23 -9.46 -3.37
C LEU A 63 -13.74 -10.12 -2.08
N VAL A 64 -14.59 -10.26 -1.06
CA VAL A 64 -14.23 -10.94 0.19
C VAL A 64 -13.79 -12.39 -0.09
N ILE A 65 -14.51 -13.12 -0.96
CA ILE A 65 -14.14 -14.48 -1.35
C ILE A 65 -12.78 -14.48 -2.09
N ALA A 66 -12.56 -13.56 -3.02
CA ALA A 66 -11.28 -13.43 -3.71
C ALA A 66 -10.12 -13.17 -2.74
N PHE A 67 -10.32 -12.28 -1.75
CA PHE A 67 -9.33 -11.99 -0.72
C PHE A 67 -9.06 -13.19 0.20
N ILE A 68 -10.09 -13.96 0.58
CA ILE A 68 -9.91 -15.17 1.39
C ILE A 68 -9.09 -16.21 0.62
N LEU A 69 -9.41 -16.43 -0.66
CA LEU A 69 -8.67 -17.35 -1.52
C LEU A 69 -7.21 -16.91 -1.68
N ALA A 70 -6.98 -15.62 -1.91
CA ALA A 70 -5.64 -15.04 -1.96
C ALA A 70 -4.88 -15.19 -0.64
N ALA A 71 -5.54 -15.04 0.50
CA ALA A 71 -4.92 -15.16 1.82
C ALA A 71 -4.54 -16.60 2.20
N ILE A 72 -5.20 -17.62 1.62
CA ILE A 72 -4.87 -19.04 1.80
C ILE A 72 -3.72 -19.49 0.87
N THR A 73 -3.33 -18.67 -0.11
CA THR A 73 -2.15 -18.96 -0.95
C THR A 73 -0.86 -18.98 -0.13
N ASN A 74 0.18 -19.62 -0.68
CA ASN A 74 1.51 -19.64 -0.07
C ASN A 74 2.09 -18.21 0.08
N GLN A 75 1.71 -17.28 -0.79
CA GLN A 75 2.12 -15.88 -0.65
C GLN A 75 1.32 -15.17 0.46
N GLY A 76 0.03 -15.51 0.62
CA GLY A 76 -0.82 -14.99 1.69
C GLY A 76 -0.38 -15.43 3.09
N THR A 77 0.04 -16.69 3.26
CA THR A 77 0.58 -17.18 4.53
C THR A 77 1.93 -16.54 4.87
N LYS A 78 2.82 -16.37 3.88
CA LYS A 78 4.07 -15.61 4.03
C LYS A 78 3.83 -14.16 4.42
N ALA A 79 2.85 -13.49 3.80
CA ALA A 79 2.48 -12.13 4.16
C ALA A 79 2.01 -12.05 5.62
N ARG A 80 1.18 -13.00 6.09
CA ARG A 80 0.74 -13.07 7.50
C ARG A 80 1.90 -13.26 8.47
N ALA A 81 2.85 -14.12 8.15
CA ALA A 81 4.07 -14.28 8.95
C ALA A 81 4.89 -12.98 8.99
N PHE A 82 5.06 -12.32 7.83
CA PHE A 82 5.73 -11.03 7.74
C PHE A 82 5.04 -9.92 8.54
N PHE A 83 3.71 -9.91 8.62
CA PHE A 83 2.98 -8.96 9.49
C PHE A 83 3.26 -9.19 10.98
N ASN A 84 3.39 -10.45 11.40
CA ASN A 84 3.78 -10.78 12.78
C ASN A 84 5.20 -10.33 13.08
N ASP A 85 6.15 -10.56 12.16
CA ASP A 85 7.53 -10.10 12.28
C ASP A 85 7.63 -8.57 12.23
N SER A 86 6.85 -7.92 11.37
CA SER A 86 6.78 -6.45 11.30
C SER A 86 6.25 -5.85 12.60
N ARG A 87 5.35 -6.55 13.32
CA ARG A 87 4.84 -6.09 14.62
C ARG A 87 5.92 -6.14 15.69
N THR A 88 6.84 -7.10 15.65
CA THR A 88 7.95 -7.16 16.62
C THR A 88 8.99 -6.08 16.33
N GLU A 89 9.26 -5.78 15.04
CA GLU A 89 10.12 -4.66 14.64
C GLU A 89 9.49 -3.29 14.90
N ALA A 90 8.18 -3.13 14.68
CA ALA A 90 7.46 -1.89 14.96
C ALA A 90 7.51 -1.50 16.45
N ARG A 91 7.71 -2.47 17.35
CA ARG A 91 7.93 -2.19 18.80
C ARG A 91 9.32 -1.65 19.10
N LYS A 92 10.30 -1.86 18.21
CA LYS A 92 11.64 -1.28 18.33
C LYS A 92 11.70 0.16 17.82
N VAL A 93 10.67 0.60 17.09
CA VAL A 93 10.54 1.99 16.66
C VAL A 93 10.23 2.83 17.89
N VAL A 94 11.23 3.61 18.32
CA VAL A 94 11.05 4.63 19.34
C VAL A 94 10.24 5.75 18.68
N TRP A 95 8.97 5.85 19.03
CA TRP A 95 8.14 6.94 18.55
C TRP A 95 8.64 8.25 19.16
N PRO A 96 8.86 9.29 18.34
CA PRO A 96 9.36 10.57 18.81
C PRO A 96 8.41 11.14 19.85
N THR A 97 8.97 11.81 20.85
CA THR A 97 8.15 12.47 21.87
C THR A 97 7.32 13.59 21.23
N ARG A 98 6.18 13.96 21.84
CA ARG A 98 5.34 15.08 21.33
C ARG A 98 6.12 16.41 21.24
N ALA A 99 7.22 16.55 21.98
CA ALA A 99 8.10 17.70 21.88
C ALA A 99 8.94 17.66 20.59
N GLU A 100 9.61 16.54 20.32
CA GLU A 100 10.42 16.33 19.12
C GLU A 100 9.58 16.42 17.84
N ALA A 101 8.40 15.80 17.83
CA ALA A 101 7.49 15.85 16.69
C ALA A 101 7.03 17.28 16.36
N ARG A 102 6.78 18.11 17.39
CA ARG A 102 6.44 19.53 17.19
C ARG A 102 7.62 20.34 16.68
N GLN A 103 8.82 20.09 17.19
CA GLN A 103 10.03 20.78 16.74
C GLN A 103 10.28 20.52 15.26
N THR A 104 10.24 19.27 14.81
CA THR A 104 10.43 18.95 13.39
C THR A 104 9.29 19.48 12.51
N THR A 105 8.04 19.41 12.98
CA THR A 105 6.90 19.99 12.25
C THR A 105 7.05 21.51 12.09
N LEU A 106 7.46 22.24 13.13
CA LEU A 106 7.69 23.68 13.06
C LEU A 106 8.84 24.05 12.10
N ILE A 107 9.91 23.26 12.08
CA ILE A 107 11.00 23.43 11.11
C ILE A 107 10.47 23.26 9.68
N VAL A 108 9.71 22.20 9.41
CA VAL A 108 9.12 21.95 8.07
C VAL A 108 8.16 23.06 7.67
N ILE A 109 7.31 23.53 8.59
CA ILE A 109 6.41 24.67 8.35
C ILE A 109 7.21 25.91 7.99
N GLY A 110 8.28 26.22 8.73
CA GLY A 110 9.15 27.36 8.45
C GLY A 110 9.77 27.30 7.05
N VAL A 111 10.37 26.17 6.67
CA VAL A 111 10.96 25.98 5.34
C VAL A 111 9.90 26.07 4.24
N THR A 112 8.73 25.47 4.45
CA THR A 112 7.62 25.48 3.49
C THR A 112 7.06 26.89 3.29
N MET A 113 6.97 27.69 4.36
CA MET A 113 6.50 29.09 4.30
C MET A 113 7.48 29.98 3.53
N ILE A 114 8.78 29.78 3.71
CA ILE A 114 9.81 30.50 2.94
C ILE A 114 9.74 30.10 1.47
N ALA A 115 9.64 28.79 1.17
CA ALA A 115 9.54 28.30 -0.19
C ALA A 115 8.27 28.79 -0.90
N SER A 116 7.11 28.76 -0.24
CA SER A 116 5.85 29.24 -0.81
C SER A 116 5.89 30.74 -1.09
N LEU A 117 6.48 31.53 -0.19
CA LEU A 117 6.64 32.97 -0.39
C LEU A 117 7.60 33.28 -1.55
N PHE A 118 8.70 32.52 -1.68
CA PHE A 118 9.62 32.64 -2.80
C PHE A 118 8.94 32.36 -4.15
N PHE A 119 8.24 31.22 -4.26
CA PHE A 119 7.51 30.89 -5.49
C PHE A 119 6.44 31.93 -5.81
N TRP A 120 5.64 32.33 -4.82
CA TRP A 120 4.63 33.38 -4.99
C TRP A 120 5.23 34.70 -5.50
N ALA A 121 6.38 35.12 -4.97
CA ALA A 121 7.06 36.33 -5.43
C ALA A 121 7.53 36.21 -6.89
N VAL A 122 8.13 35.07 -7.26
CA VAL A 122 8.58 34.80 -8.64
C VAL A 122 7.39 34.78 -9.60
N ASP A 123 6.32 34.06 -9.26
CA ASP A 123 5.10 33.99 -10.07
C ASP A 123 4.47 35.38 -10.25
N SER A 124 4.42 36.18 -9.18
CA SER A 124 3.88 37.56 -9.22
C SER A 124 4.69 38.47 -10.15
N ILE A 125 6.02 38.38 -10.11
CA ILE A 125 6.91 39.13 -11.01
C ILE A 125 6.70 38.70 -12.46
N ILE A 126 6.65 37.40 -12.73
CA ILE A 126 6.43 36.86 -14.08
C ILE A 126 5.10 37.38 -14.64
N VAL A 127 4.00 37.31 -13.87
CA VAL A 127 2.68 37.80 -14.29
C VAL A 127 2.71 39.30 -14.57
N THR A 128 3.37 40.08 -13.73
CA THR A 128 3.49 41.53 -13.91
C THR A 128 4.25 41.87 -15.19
N VAL A 129 5.35 41.17 -15.48
CA VAL A 129 6.12 41.34 -16.72
C VAL A 129 5.30 40.94 -17.95
N ILE A 130 4.58 39.82 -17.88
CA ILE A 130 3.72 39.36 -18.99
C ILE A 130 2.60 40.38 -19.27
N ASN A 131 1.94 40.89 -18.22
CA ASN A 131 0.89 41.89 -18.37
C ASN A 131 1.45 43.19 -18.95
N PHE A 132 2.57 43.68 -18.42
CA PHE A 132 3.23 44.88 -18.94
C PHE A 132 3.59 44.76 -20.43
N LEU A 133 4.13 43.61 -20.85
CA LEU A 133 4.50 43.37 -22.24
C LEU A 133 3.28 43.21 -23.16
N THR A 134 2.18 42.68 -22.63
CA THR A 134 0.91 42.52 -23.36
C THR A 134 0.22 43.88 -23.55
N ASP A 135 0.19 44.70 -22.50
CA ASP A 135 -0.37 46.06 -22.53
C ASP A 135 0.43 46.98 -23.47
N LEU A 136 1.74 46.72 -23.65
CA LEU A 136 2.59 47.45 -24.60
C LEU A 136 2.30 47.11 -26.08
N ARG A 137 1.56 46.03 -26.36
CA ARG A 137 1.24 45.54 -27.70
C ARG A 137 -0.16 45.95 -28.17
N PHE A 138 -0.76 46.93 -27.51
CA PHE A 138 -1.92 47.72 -27.94
C PHE A 138 -1.62 49.21 -27.82
#